data_AF-A0A967E574-F1
#
_entry.id   AF-A0A967E574-F1
#
_cell.length_a   1.000
_cell.length_b   1.000
_cell.length_c   1.000
_cell.angle_alpha   90.00
_cell.angle_beta   90.00
_cell.angle_gamma   90.00
#
_symmetry.space_group_name_H-M   'P 1'
#
loop_
_entity.id
_entity.type
_entity.pdbx_description
1 polymer ?
#
loop_
_entity_poly.entity_id
_entity_poly.type
_entity_poly.pdbx_seq_one_letter_code
_entity_poly.pdbx_strand_id
1 'polypeptide(L)'
;MAKADKIIYTKTDEAPMLATYSFLPIINAFTKAAGVTVELRDISLAGRVIAVFPEYLTPAQKQQDALAELGEMAKTPEANIIKLPNISASIPQLVATIKELQSQGYKLPDYPENPKDDREKDIKARYDKVKGSAVNPVLREGNSDRRAPLSVKAYARKHPHKMGAWSSDSKTHVVHMKGGDFFSNEKSLTVPAATTAKIEFVGADGKTTVLKDKIALQAGEVLDATFMSVKALRKFLEEQI
;
A
#
# COMPACT_ATOMS: atom_id res chain seq x y z
N MET A 1 10.34 35.88 10.14
CA MET A 1 11.01 34.68 10.70
C MET A 1 11.00 33.61 9.62
N ALA A 2 12.14 33.03 9.28
CA ALA A 2 12.19 31.93 8.31
C ALA A 2 11.33 30.77 8.82
N LYS A 3 10.48 30.21 7.96
CA LYS A 3 9.66 29.03 8.27
C LYS A 3 10.60 27.89 8.65
N ALA A 4 10.48 27.35 9.85
CA ALA A 4 11.32 26.23 10.28
C ALA A 4 11.11 25.04 9.35
N ASP A 5 12.20 24.44 8.86
CA ASP A 5 12.14 23.25 8.04
C ASP A 5 11.56 22.09 8.85
N LYS A 6 10.57 21.41 8.26
CA LYS A 6 9.81 20.34 8.92
C LYS A 6 10.10 19.01 8.23
N ILE A 7 10.42 18.00 9.04
CA ILE A 7 10.48 16.61 8.62
C ILE A 7 9.26 15.90 9.18
N ILE A 8 8.53 15.20 8.34
CA ILE A 8 7.49 14.26 8.80
C ILE A 8 8.12 12.90 9.00
N TYR A 9 7.92 12.34 10.19
CA TYR A 9 8.34 10.99 10.54
C TYR A 9 7.11 10.11 10.71
N THR A 10 7.02 9.00 9.98
CA THR A 10 5.80 8.18 10.03
C THR A 10 5.78 7.31 11.27
N LYS A 11 4.73 7.45 12.08
CA LYS A 11 4.34 6.46 13.09
C LYS A 11 3.65 5.29 12.38
N THR A 12 4.22 4.09 12.50
CA THR A 12 3.76 2.90 11.79
C THR A 12 3.38 1.78 12.76
N ASP A 13 3.75 0.54 12.48
CA ASP A 13 3.25 -0.66 13.13
C ASP A 13 4.42 -1.49 13.68
N GLU A 14 4.13 -2.40 14.60
CA GLU A 14 5.01 -3.50 15.03
C GLU A 14 6.45 -3.04 15.41
N ALA A 15 7.48 -3.73 14.90
CA ALA A 15 8.87 -3.47 15.27
C ALA A 15 9.36 -2.05 14.90
N PRO A 16 9.08 -1.51 13.69
CA PRO A 16 9.40 -0.11 13.37
C PRO A 16 8.78 0.89 14.34
N MET A 17 7.57 0.63 14.85
CA MET A 17 6.94 1.51 15.83
C MET A 17 7.67 1.48 17.17
N LEU A 18 8.04 0.31 17.66
CA LEU A 18 8.83 0.17 18.90
C LEU A 18 10.18 0.88 18.77
N ALA A 19 10.86 0.72 17.63
CA ALA A 19 12.11 1.42 17.35
C ALA A 19 11.92 2.96 17.33
N THR A 20 10.80 3.43 16.78
CA THR A 20 10.47 4.87 16.73
C THR A 20 10.34 5.48 18.12
N TYR A 21 9.71 4.78 19.08
CA TYR A 21 9.62 5.25 20.47
C TYR A 21 10.99 5.51 21.10
N SER A 22 11.99 4.68 20.78
CA SER A 22 13.36 4.87 21.28
C SER A 22 14.15 5.90 20.48
N PHE A 23 14.03 5.90 19.16
CA PHE A 23 14.96 6.62 18.28
C PHE A 23 14.50 8.05 17.97
N LEU A 24 13.19 8.30 17.88
CA LEU A 24 12.66 9.62 17.58
C LEU A 24 13.08 10.70 18.59
N PRO A 25 13.08 10.46 19.91
CA PRO A 25 13.59 11.44 20.88
C PRO A 25 15.04 11.84 20.63
N ILE A 26 15.88 10.89 20.18
CA ILE A 26 17.27 11.15 19.81
C ILE A 26 17.32 12.02 18.56
N ILE A 27 16.57 11.69 17.51
CA ILE A 27 16.50 12.52 16.29
C ILE A 27 16.13 13.96 16.66
N ASN A 28 15.05 14.13 17.44
CA ASN A 28 14.57 15.45 17.87
C ASN A 28 15.63 16.26 18.63
N ALA A 29 16.40 15.62 19.51
CA ALA A 29 17.46 16.29 20.26
C ALA A 29 18.55 16.84 19.34
N PHE A 30 18.95 16.09 18.31
CA PHE A 30 19.97 16.50 17.34
C PHE A 30 19.46 17.54 16.35
N THR A 31 18.24 17.37 15.80
CA THR A 31 17.69 18.28 14.78
C THR A 31 17.34 19.65 15.35
N LYS A 32 17.06 19.74 16.65
CA LYS A 32 16.80 21.01 17.35
C LYS A 32 17.96 22.01 17.19
N ALA A 33 19.21 21.54 17.19
CA ALA A 33 20.38 22.41 17.01
C ALA A 33 20.44 23.06 15.63
N ALA A 34 19.79 22.44 14.62
CA ALA A 34 19.68 22.95 13.26
C ALA A 34 18.37 23.72 13.00
N GLY A 35 17.52 23.91 14.01
CA GLY A 35 16.21 24.54 13.83
C GLY A 35 15.21 23.70 13.03
N VAL A 36 15.45 22.40 12.88
CA VAL A 36 14.58 21.47 12.14
C VAL A 36 13.61 20.79 13.09
N THR A 37 12.32 20.87 12.77
CA THR A 37 11.25 20.23 13.55
C THR A 37 10.91 18.87 12.95
N VAL A 38 10.81 17.82 13.78
CA VAL A 38 10.38 16.49 13.33
C VAL A 38 9.01 16.18 13.94
N GLU A 39 8.00 16.00 13.09
CA GLU A 39 6.63 15.72 13.52
C GLU A 39 6.20 14.31 13.17
N LEU A 40 5.52 13.64 14.09
CA LEU A 40 4.89 12.37 13.79
C LEU A 40 3.61 12.55 12.98
N ARG A 41 3.40 11.63 12.03
CA ARG A 41 2.10 11.38 11.39
C ARG A 41 1.76 9.90 11.49
N ASP A 42 0.59 9.61 12.02
CA ASP A 42 0.15 8.24 12.30
C ASP A 42 -0.48 7.61 11.08
N ILE A 43 0.25 6.69 10.46
CA ILE A 43 -0.22 5.87 9.33
C ILE A 43 -0.29 4.39 9.71
N SER A 44 -0.30 4.07 11.00
CA SER A 44 -0.52 2.71 11.51
C SER A 44 -1.85 2.15 10.99
N LEU A 45 -1.99 0.83 10.98
CA LEU A 45 -3.24 0.17 10.64
C LEU A 45 -4.37 0.64 11.56
N ALA A 46 -4.11 0.74 12.87
CA ALA A 46 -5.08 1.22 13.85
C ALA A 46 -5.51 2.67 13.57
N GLY A 47 -4.55 3.58 13.37
CA GLY A 47 -4.84 4.99 13.09
C GLY A 47 -5.67 5.17 11.81
N ARG A 48 -5.34 4.42 10.76
CA ARG A 48 -6.10 4.45 9.49
C ARG A 48 -7.51 3.85 9.63
N VAL A 49 -7.68 2.79 10.42
CA VAL A 49 -9.01 2.25 10.74
C VAL A 49 -9.85 3.28 11.49
N ILE A 50 -9.29 3.96 12.49
CA ILE A 50 -9.98 4.99 13.27
C ILE A 50 -10.40 6.16 12.36
N ALA A 51 -9.51 6.62 11.49
CA ALA A 51 -9.73 7.79 10.63
C ALA A 51 -10.90 7.63 9.64
N VAL A 52 -11.21 6.41 9.19
CA VAL A 52 -12.27 6.16 8.18
C VAL A 52 -13.67 5.94 8.77
N PHE A 53 -13.82 5.94 10.10
CA PHE A 53 -15.11 5.79 10.81
C PHE A 53 -15.35 6.87 11.89
N PRO A 54 -15.13 8.17 11.62
CA PRO A 54 -15.26 9.20 12.65
C PRO A 54 -16.65 9.27 13.28
N GLU A 55 -17.70 8.86 12.57
CA GLU A 55 -19.08 8.86 13.04
C GLU A 55 -19.36 7.79 14.12
N TYR A 56 -18.50 6.77 14.23
CA TYR A 56 -18.59 5.74 15.27
C TYR A 56 -17.81 6.10 16.55
N LEU A 57 -17.19 7.28 16.58
CA LEU A 57 -16.22 7.67 17.60
C LEU A 57 -16.70 8.86 18.43
N THR A 58 -16.35 8.83 19.71
CA THR A 58 -16.45 10.03 20.57
C THR A 58 -15.48 11.12 20.08
N PRO A 59 -15.69 12.40 20.42
CA PRO A 59 -14.77 13.48 20.05
C PRO A 59 -13.31 13.23 20.46
N ALA A 60 -13.07 12.58 21.59
CA ALA A 60 -11.73 12.26 22.09
C ALA A 60 -11.06 11.07 21.37
N GLN A 61 -11.86 10.19 20.75
CA GLN A 61 -11.36 9.02 20.01
C GLN A 61 -11.05 9.33 18.54
N LYS A 62 -11.62 10.41 18.00
CA LYS A 62 -11.40 10.82 16.61
C LYS A 62 -9.93 11.13 16.37
N GLN A 63 -9.43 10.64 15.26
CA GLN A 63 -8.09 10.94 14.75
C GLN A 63 -8.22 11.56 13.37
N GLN A 64 -7.27 12.45 13.05
CA GLN A 64 -7.16 13.01 11.72
C GLN A 64 -6.74 11.92 10.72
N ASP A 65 -7.24 11.99 9.49
CA ASP A 65 -6.73 11.18 8.39
C ASP A 65 -5.35 11.69 7.96
N ALA A 66 -4.33 11.22 8.67
CA ALA A 66 -2.94 11.61 8.41
C ALA A 66 -2.42 11.04 7.07
N LEU A 67 -3.00 9.96 6.54
CA LEU A 67 -2.60 9.45 5.23
C LEU A 67 -3.08 10.38 4.12
N ALA A 68 -4.32 10.88 4.21
CA ALA A 68 -4.82 11.89 3.28
C ALA A 68 -4.00 13.19 3.38
N GLU A 69 -3.69 13.68 4.58
CA GLU A 69 -2.82 14.86 4.78
C GLU A 69 -1.45 14.66 4.12
N LEU A 70 -0.82 13.50 4.32
CA LEU A 70 0.48 13.20 3.74
C LEU A 70 0.43 13.06 2.21
N GLY A 71 -0.68 12.57 1.65
CA GLY A 71 -0.89 12.51 0.21
C GLY A 71 -0.96 13.89 -0.44
N GLU A 72 -1.62 14.85 0.21
CA GLU A 72 -1.62 16.24 -0.26
C GLU A 72 -0.25 16.89 -0.07
N MET A 73 0.42 16.62 1.05
CA MET A 73 1.78 17.12 1.29
C MET A 73 2.77 16.61 0.25
N ALA A 74 2.71 15.33 -0.14
CA ALA A 74 3.62 14.74 -1.13
C ALA A 74 3.59 15.42 -2.50
N LYS A 75 2.54 16.22 -2.79
CA LYS A 75 2.38 17.00 -4.01
C LYS A 75 2.94 18.42 -3.90
N THR A 76 3.48 18.81 -2.75
CA THR A 76 4.06 20.14 -2.54
C THR A 76 5.60 20.11 -2.49
N PRO A 77 6.29 21.18 -2.89
CA PRO A 77 7.75 21.24 -2.84
C PRO A 77 8.34 21.13 -1.42
N GLU A 78 7.56 21.44 -0.39
CA GLU A 78 7.99 21.41 1.01
C GLU A 78 7.95 20.00 1.62
N ALA A 79 7.51 18.98 0.87
CA ALA A 79 7.40 17.61 1.35
C ALA A 79 8.77 17.03 1.74
N ASN A 80 8.94 16.76 3.03
CA ASN A 80 10.10 16.02 3.55
C ASN A 80 9.62 14.92 4.48
N ILE A 81 9.46 13.71 3.94
CA ILE A 81 8.79 12.58 4.61
C ILE A 81 9.77 11.42 4.77
N ILE A 82 10.05 11.05 6.02
CA ILE A 82 10.75 9.81 6.38
C ILE A 82 9.70 8.72 6.62
N LYS A 83 9.58 7.82 5.62
CA LYS A 83 8.62 6.72 5.62
C LYS A 83 9.27 5.42 6.13
N LEU A 84 8.80 4.92 7.27
CA LEU A 84 9.20 3.63 7.85
C LEU A 84 8.33 2.49 7.30
N PRO A 85 8.75 1.21 7.39
CA PRO A 85 7.88 0.08 7.04
C PRO A 85 6.57 0.09 7.84
N ASN A 86 5.47 -0.30 7.19
CA ASN A 86 4.12 -0.36 7.77
C ASN A 86 3.38 -1.62 7.28
N ILE A 87 2.30 -1.98 7.96
CA ILE A 87 1.46 -3.12 7.57
C ILE A 87 0.65 -2.81 6.31
N SER A 88 0.81 -3.66 5.29
CA SER A 88 -0.15 -3.83 4.20
C SER A 88 -1.14 -4.92 4.58
N ALA A 89 -2.25 -4.54 5.21
CA ALA A 89 -3.04 -5.47 6.00
C ALA A 89 -3.70 -6.57 5.16
N SER A 90 -3.50 -7.82 5.57
CA SER A 90 -4.36 -8.93 5.20
C SER A 90 -5.73 -8.82 5.90
N ILE A 91 -6.72 -9.60 5.45
CA ILE A 91 -8.03 -9.65 6.12
C ILE A 91 -7.90 -10.06 7.60
N PRO A 92 -7.15 -11.12 7.97
CA PRO A 92 -6.98 -11.48 9.37
C PRO A 92 -6.38 -10.37 10.24
N GLN A 93 -5.38 -9.65 9.72
CA GLN A 93 -4.77 -8.52 10.44
C GLN A 93 -5.76 -7.38 10.65
N LEU A 94 -6.54 -7.04 9.62
CA LEU A 94 -7.59 -6.02 9.73
C LEU A 94 -8.62 -6.39 10.81
N VAL A 95 -9.15 -7.63 10.76
CA VAL A 95 -10.13 -8.12 11.74
C VAL A 95 -9.56 -8.11 13.15
N ALA A 96 -8.29 -8.51 13.32
CA ALA A 96 -7.61 -8.46 14.61
C ALA A 96 -7.50 -7.02 15.14
N THR A 97 -7.10 -6.06 14.31
CA THR A 97 -7.04 -4.64 14.70
C THR A 97 -8.41 -4.07 15.07
N ILE A 98 -9.46 -4.41 14.32
CA ILE A 98 -10.83 -3.98 14.64
C ILE A 98 -11.23 -4.51 16.02
N LYS A 99 -11.02 -5.80 16.29
CA LYS A 99 -11.33 -6.42 17.59
C LYS A 99 -10.54 -5.81 18.74
N GLU A 100 -9.26 -5.53 18.53
CA GLU A 100 -8.42 -4.87 19.53
C GLU A 100 -8.95 -3.47 19.85
N LEU A 101 -9.25 -2.65 18.83
CA LEU A 101 -9.83 -1.32 19.03
C LEU A 101 -11.21 -1.36 19.70
N GLN A 102 -12.06 -2.31 19.32
CA GLN A 102 -13.35 -2.53 19.98
C GLN A 102 -13.17 -2.86 21.47
N SER A 103 -12.18 -3.69 21.82
CA SER A 103 -11.86 -4.00 23.22
C SER A 103 -11.39 -2.77 24.01
N GLN A 104 -10.86 -1.75 23.33
CA GLN A 104 -10.45 -0.46 23.89
C GLN A 104 -11.60 0.58 23.90
N GLY A 105 -12.82 0.18 23.53
CA GLY A 105 -14.02 1.02 23.59
C GLY A 105 -14.30 1.83 22.32
N TYR A 106 -13.62 1.57 21.21
CA TYR A 106 -13.96 2.15 19.91
C TYR A 106 -15.16 1.40 19.32
N LYS A 107 -16.29 2.07 19.11
CA LYS A 107 -17.54 1.43 18.63
C LYS A 107 -17.53 1.17 17.12
N LEU A 108 -16.40 0.73 16.58
CA LEU A 108 -16.20 0.46 15.15
C LEU A 108 -17.05 -0.74 14.70
N PRO A 109 -17.61 -0.69 13.48
CA PRO A 109 -18.33 -1.83 12.92
C PRO A 109 -17.40 -3.00 12.61
N ASP A 110 -17.91 -4.23 12.63
CA ASP A 110 -17.16 -5.40 12.17
C ASP A 110 -16.91 -5.35 10.65
N TYR A 111 -15.90 -6.09 10.18
CA TYR A 111 -15.65 -6.26 8.75
C TYR A 111 -16.62 -7.30 8.14
N PRO A 112 -17.53 -6.91 7.23
CA PRO A 112 -18.46 -7.86 6.62
C PRO A 112 -17.82 -8.48 5.38
N GLU A 113 -17.38 -9.74 5.49
CA GLU A 113 -16.79 -10.46 4.36
C GLU A 113 -17.76 -10.62 3.18
N ASN A 114 -19.03 -10.91 3.50
CA ASN A 114 -20.12 -11.09 2.54
C ASN A 114 -21.26 -10.11 2.86
N PRO A 115 -21.19 -8.86 2.35
CA PRO A 115 -22.12 -7.81 2.71
C PRO A 115 -23.52 -8.09 2.14
N LYS A 116 -24.55 -7.98 2.98
CA LYS A 116 -25.95 -8.33 2.68
C LYS A 116 -26.82 -7.12 2.35
N ASP A 117 -26.43 -5.94 2.81
CA ASP A 117 -27.14 -4.70 2.62
C ASP A 117 -26.20 -3.55 2.24
N ASP A 118 -26.78 -2.38 1.93
CA ASP A 118 -26.00 -1.23 1.49
C ASP A 118 -25.12 -0.62 2.60
N ARG A 119 -25.49 -0.83 3.86
CA ARG A 119 -24.68 -0.41 5.00
C ARG A 119 -23.43 -1.26 5.12
N GLU A 120 -23.56 -2.59 5.04
CA GLU A 120 -22.42 -3.51 5.05
C GLU A 120 -21.53 -3.30 3.83
N LYS A 121 -22.10 -3.00 2.65
CA LYS A 121 -21.32 -2.62 1.46
C LYS A 121 -20.49 -1.36 1.69
N ASP A 122 -21.07 -0.31 2.30
CA ASP A 122 -20.34 0.91 2.65
C ASP A 122 -19.20 0.63 3.64
N ILE A 123 -19.49 -0.09 4.73
CA ILE A 123 -18.49 -0.47 5.75
C ILE A 123 -17.35 -1.26 5.10
N LYS A 124 -17.67 -2.26 4.28
CA LYS A 124 -16.69 -3.05 3.55
C LYS A 124 -15.85 -2.17 2.62
N ALA A 125 -16.49 -1.29 1.85
CA ALA A 125 -15.80 -0.41 0.92
C ALA A 125 -14.80 0.53 1.62
N ARG A 126 -15.13 1.03 2.81
CA ARG A 126 -14.23 1.85 3.62
C ARG A 126 -13.05 1.05 4.17
N TYR A 127 -13.30 -0.12 4.74
CA TYR A 127 -12.23 -1.01 5.19
C TYR A 127 -11.34 -1.52 4.04
N ASP A 128 -11.93 -1.74 2.87
CA ASP A 128 -11.20 -2.19 1.68
C ASP A 128 -10.19 -1.13 1.19
N LYS A 129 -10.42 0.15 1.49
CA LYS A 129 -9.42 1.23 1.26
C LYS A 129 -8.28 1.23 2.28
N VAL A 130 -8.45 0.60 3.44
CA VAL A 130 -7.45 0.52 4.51
C VAL A 130 -6.58 -0.73 4.39
N LYS A 131 -7.14 -1.86 3.93
CA LYS A 131 -6.39 -3.11 3.77
C LYS A 131 -5.48 -3.10 2.54
N GLY A 132 -4.53 -4.04 2.48
CA GLY A 132 -3.55 -4.12 1.41
C GLY A 132 -2.56 -2.95 1.42
N SER A 133 -1.92 -2.69 0.28
CA SER A 133 -0.93 -1.62 0.14
C SER A 133 -1.59 -0.24 -0.02
N ALA A 134 -2.29 0.23 1.01
CA ALA A 134 -3.02 1.51 0.99
C ALA A 134 -2.11 2.75 1.07
N VAL A 135 -0.95 2.63 1.75
CA VAL A 135 -0.09 3.79 2.03
C VAL A 135 0.80 4.16 0.84
N ASN A 136 1.47 3.18 0.22
CA ASN A 136 2.45 3.45 -0.83
C ASN A 136 1.87 4.19 -2.05
N PRO A 137 0.67 3.85 -2.57
CA PRO A 137 0.07 4.56 -3.70
C PRO A 137 -0.22 6.04 -3.42
N VAL A 138 -0.35 6.42 -2.15
CA VAL A 138 -0.62 7.81 -1.74
C VAL A 138 0.68 8.60 -1.58
N LEU A 139 1.77 7.98 -1.13
CA LEU A 139 3.02 8.67 -0.82
C LEU A 139 4.04 8.68 -1.97
N ARG A 140 3.88 7.83 -2.98
CA ARG A 140 4.85 7.67 -4.07
C ARG A 140 4.49 8.54 -5.27
N GLU A 141 4.47 9.85 -5.06
CA GLU A 141 4.31 10.88 -6.09
C GLU A 141 5.65 11.12 -6.85
N GLY A 142 6.31 10.03 -7.27
CA GLY A 142 7.62 10.07 -7.90
C GLY A 142 8.20 8.68 -8.18
N ASN A 143 9.35 8.65 -8.84
CA ASN A 143 10.06 7.43 -9.19
C ASN A 143 10.96 6.94 -8.05
N SER A 144 11.52 5.72 -8.19
CA SER A 144 12.37 5.11 -7.16
C SER A 144 13.86 5.23 -7.50
N ASP A 145 14.65 5.86 -6.63
CA ASP A 145 16.10 5.63 -6.50
C ASP A 145 16.35 4.64 -5.36
N ARG A 146 16.79 3.41 -5.68
CA ARG A 146 17.07 2.36 -4.67
C ARG A 146 18.43 1.74 -4.91
N ARG A 147 19.32 1.89 -3.93
CA ARG A 147 20.71 1.39 -3.96
C ARG A 147 21.23 1.06 -2.57
N ALA A 148 22.15 0.10 -2.48
CA ALA A 148 22.86 -0.18 -1.23
C ALA A 148 23.85 0.95 -0.92
N PRO A 149 23.85 1.53 0.30
CA PRO A 149 24.83 2.56 0.67
C PRO A 149 26.27 2.04 0.62
N LEU A 150 27.23 2.91 0.27
CA LEU A 150 28.64 2.54 0.15
C LEU A 150 29.22 1.99 1.46
N SER A 151 28.85 2.59 2.59
CA SER A 151 29.25 2.13 3.94
C SER A 151 28.76 0.71 4.22
N VAL A 152 27.49 0.41 3.89
CA VAL A 152 26.91 -0.93 4.04
C VAL A 152 27.60 -1.94 3.12
N LYS A 153 27.88 -1.57 1.86
CA LYS A 153 28.60 -2.45 0.94
C LYS A 153 30.04 -2.73 1.40
N ALA A 154 30.75 -1.72 1.91
CA ALA A 154 32.09 -1.89 2.46
C ALA A 154 32.08 -2.77 3.71
N TYR A 155 31.09 -2.60 4.60
CA TYR A 155 30.89 -3.46 5.76
C TYR A 155 30.65 -4.92 5.35
N ALA A 156 29.76 -5.17 4.40
CA ALA A 156 29.46 -6.52 3.91
C ALA A 156 30.68 -7.21 3.27
N ARG A 157 31.64 -6.47 2.68
CA ARG A 157 32.90 -7.04 2.19
C ARG A 157 33.83 -7.48 3.32
N LYS A 158 33.86 -6.73 4.43
CA LYS A 158 34.68 -7.04 5.62
C LYS A 158 34.05 -8.13 6.49
N HIS A 159 32.72 -8.21 6.47
CA HIS A 159 31.92 -9.15 7.26
C HIS A 159 30.96 -9.90 6.32
N PRO A 160 31.48 -10.81 5.49
CA PRO A 160 30.65 -11.56 4.55
C PRO A 160 29.61 -12.38 5.31
N HIS A 161 28.35 -12.24 4.91
CA HIS A 161 27.28 -13.12 5.40
C HIS A 161 27.41 -14.51 4.75
N LYS A 162 26.85 -15.51 5.40
CA LYS A 162 26.86 -16.89 4.88
C LYS A 162 26.12 -16.95 3.55
N MET A 163 26.77 -17.52 2.55
CA MET A 163 26.17 -17.85 1.25
C MET A 163 26.10 -19.38 1.15
N GLY A 164 24.90 -19.92 0.85
CA GLY A 164 24.74 -21.35 0.61
C GLY A 164 25.55 -21.79 -0.61
N ALA A 165 26.26 -22.91 -0.51
CA ALA A 165 26.97 -23.49 -1.65
C ALA A 165 25.97 -23.95 -2.72
N TRP A 166 26.28 -23.68 -3.98
CA TRP A 166 25.50 -24.15 -5.12
C TRP A 166 26.10 -25.43 -5.68
N SER A 167 25.26 -26.44 -5.89
CA SER A 167 25.64 -27.69 -6.57
C SER A 167 25.27 -27.60 -8.05
N SER A 168 26.14 -28.12 -8.92
CA SER A 168 25.84 -28.34 -10.34
C SER A 168 24.69 -29.32 -10.55
N ASP A 169 24.41 -30.18 -9.56
CA ASP A 169 23.33 -31.16 -9.59
C ASP A 169 22.01 -30.61 -8.99
N SER A 170 21.96 -29.29 -8.73
CA SER A 170 20.75 -28.65 -8.22
C SER A 170 19.59 -28.81 -9.20
N LYS A 171 18.49 -29.40 -8.71
CA LYS A 171 17.25 -29.55 -9.47
C LYS A 171 16.30 -28.35 -9.31
N THR A 172 16.68 -27.34 -8.53
CA THR A 172 15.89 -26.12 -8.35
C THR A 172 15.76 -25.40 -9.68
N HIS A 173 14.53 -25.15 -10.11
CA HIS A 173 14.22 -24.41 -11.33
C HIS A 173 12.93 -23.61 -11.12
N VAL A 174 12.73 -22.60 -11.97
CA VAL A 174 11.47 -21.85 -12.04
C VAL A 174 10.61 -22.49 -13.12
N VAL A 175 9.36 -22.76 -12.77
CA VAL A 175 8.31 -23.11 -13.72
C VAL A 175 7.36 -21.94 -13.85
N HIS A 176 6.96 -21.62 -15.08
CA HIS A 176 6.01 -20.56 -15.38
C HIS A 176 5.13 -20.96 -16.55
N MET A 177 3.94 -20.34 -16.65
CA MET A 177 3.02 -20.58 -17.75
C MET A 177 3.66 -20.18 -19.10
N LYS A 178 3.32 -20.91 -20.16
CA LYS A 178 3.78 -20.62 -21.54
C LYS A 178 2.71 -19.96 -22.41
N GLY A 179 1.52 -19.72 -21.86
CA GLY A 179 0.39 -19.11 -22.55
C GLY A 179 -0.87 -19.07 -21.67
N GLY A 180 -1.76 -18.12 -21.97
CA GLY A 180 -2.98 -17.90 -21.19
C GLY A 180 -2.76 -17.18 -19.86
N ASP A 181 -1.58 -16.61 -19.64
CA ASP A 181 -1.23 -15.77 -18.50
C ASP A 181 -1.30 -14.28 -18.84
N PHE A 182 -0.98 -13.42 -17.86
CA PHE A 182 -1.00 -11.97 -18.09
C PHE A 182 -0.01 -11.53 -19.16
N PHE A 183 1.18 -12.13 -19.20
CA PHE A 183 2.22 -11.77 -20.18
C PHE A 183 1.76 -12.07 -21.61
N SER A 184 1.25 -13.28 -21.85
CA SER A 184 0.85 -13.71 -23.19
C SER A 184 -0.45 -13.07 -23.70
N ASN A 185 -1.31 -12.57 -22.81
CA ASN A 185 -2.60 -11.96 -23.17
C ASN A 185 -2.59 -10.43 -23.20
N GLU A 186 -1.46 -9.79 -22.89
CA GLU A 186 -1.38 -8.33 -22.80
C GLU A 186 -1.64 -7.65 -24.14
N LYS A 187 -2.43 -6.57 -24.08
CA LYS A 187 -2.57 -5.58 -25.14
C LYS A 187 -2.30 -4.21 -24.53
N SER A 188 -1.56 -3.39 -25.26
CA SER A 188 -1.18 -2.05 -24.82
C SER A 188 -1.56 -1.01 -25.87
N LEU A 189 -1.89 0.19 -25.41
CA LEU A 189 -2.21 1.34 -26.25
C LEU A 189 -1.65 2.62 -25.61
N THR A 190 -0.95 3.44 -26.38
CA THR A 190 -0.70 4.84 -26.01
C THR A 190 -1.89 5.70 -26.42
N VAL A 191 -2.52 6.36 -25.46
CA VAL A 191 -3.73 7.16 -25.65
C VAL A 191 -3.37 8.46 -26.40
N PRO A 192 -3.92 8.71 -27.60
CA PRO A 192 -3.49 9.84 -28.43
C PRO A 192 -3.98 11.20 -27.92
N ALA A 193 -5.11 11.22 -27.22
CA ALA A 193 -5.72 12.43 -26.68
C ALA A 193 -6.48 12.12 -25.38
N ALA A 194 -6.58 13.10 -24.50
CA ALA A 194 -7.31 12.94 -23.24
C ALA A 194 -8.75 12.49 -23.49
N THR A 195 -9.20 11.47 -22.77
CA THR A 195 -10.51 10.84 -22.99
C THR A 195 -11.02 10.21 -21.70
N THR A 196 -12.23 9.63 -21.73
CA THR A 196 -12.79 8.86 -20.63
C THR A 196 -13.13 7.46 -21.13
N ALA A 197 -12.58 6.44 -20.47
CA ALA A 197 -12.83 5.05 -20.76
C ALA A 197 -13.82 4.41 -19.77
N LYS A 198 -14.43 3.32 -20.21
CA LYS A 198 -15.31 2.45 -19.42
C LYS A 198 -14.89 1.00 -19.66
N ILE A 199 -14.82 0.20 -18.61
CA ILE A 199 -14.57 -1.23 -18.67
C ILE A 199 -15.92 -1.93 -18.50
N GLU A 200 -16.32 -2.69 -19.50
CA GLU A 200 -17.57 -3.44 -19.51
C GLU A 200 -17.33 -4.92 -19.86
N PHE A 201 -18.13 -5.79 -19.24
CA PHE A 201 -18.21 -7.20 -19.58
C PHE A 201 -19.47 -7.43 -20.39
N VAL A 202 -19.31 -7.94 -21.61
CA VAL A 202 -20.42 -8.34 -22.47
C VAL A 202 -20.57 -9.85 -22.37
N GLY A 203 -21.67 -10.30 -21.75
CA GLY A 203 -22.00 -11.70 -21.58
C GLY A 203 -22.34 -12.38 -22.91
N ALA A 204 -22.21 -13.71 -22.94
CA ALA A 204 -22.62 -14.51 -24.11
C ALA A 204 -24.14 -14.40 -24.41
N ASP A 205 -24.94 -13.98 -23.42
CA ASP A 205 -26.36 -13.66 -23.55
C ASP A 205 -26.62 -12.24 -24.09
N GLY A 206 -25.56 -11.49 -24.44
CA GLY A 206 -25.64 -10.11 -24.92
C GLY A 206 -25.83 -9.07 -23.81
N LYS A 207 -25.91 -9.46 -22.53
CA LYS A 207 -26.04 -8.49 -21.43
C LYS A 207 -24.70 -7.83 -21.12
N THR A 208 -24.74 -6.51 -20.96
CA THR A 208 -23.57 -5.73 -20.59
C THR A 208 -23.58 -5.41 -19.10
N THR A 209 -22.49 -5.73 -18.41
CA THR A 209 -22.24 -5.32 -17.02
C THR A 209 -21.08 -4.34 -16.98
N VAL A 210 -21.31 -3.14 -16.45
CA VAL A 210 -20.24 -2.16 -16.26
C VAL A 210 -19.40 -2.56 -15.05
N LEU A 211 -18.11 -2.85 -15.27
CA LEU A 211 -17.17 -3.23 -14.21
C LEU A 211 -16.53 -2.00 -13.57
N LYS A 212 -16.21 -1.01 -14.40
CA LYS A 212 -15.68 0.28 -13.96
C LYS A 212 -16.03 1.34 -14.98
N ASP A 213 -16.56 2.46 -14.52
CA ASP A 213 -16.92 3.60 -15.37
C ASP A 213 -16.03 4.80 -15.06
N LYS A 214 -16.03 5.79 -15.97
CA LYS A 214 -15.41 7.10 -15.80
C LYS A 214 -13.91 7.07 -15.50
N ILE A 215 -13.17 6.24 -16.23
CA ILE A 215 -11.70 6.19 -16.13
C ILE A 215 -11.16 7.35 -16.96
N ALA A 216 -10.75 8.44 -16.31
CA ALA A 216 -10.10 9.57 -16.98
C ALA A 216 -8.70 9.14 -17.46
N LEU A 217 -8.40 9.39 -18.73
CA LEU A 217 -7.12 9.10 -19.36
C LEU A 217 -6.52 10.37 -19.95
N GLN A 218 -5.21 10.52 -19.84
CA GLN A 218 -4.45 11.66 -20.36
C GLN A 218 -3.94 11.41 -21.79
N ALA A 219 -3.63 12.48 -22.51
CA ALA A 219 -2.89 12.37 -23.76
C ALA A 219 -1.47 11.84 -23.48
N GLY A 220 -1.05 10.82 -24.23
CA GLY A 220 0.23 10.13 -24.05
C GLY A 220 0.24 9.06 -22.96
N GLU A 221 -0.85 8.86 -22.21
CA GLU A 221 -0.94 7.81 -21.19
C GLU A 221 -0.86 6.43 -21.84
N VAL A 222 -0.15 5.48 -21.21
CA VAL A 222 -0.11 4.08 -21.64
C VAL A 222 -1.19 3.31 -20.88
N LEU A 223 -2.07 2.66 -21.61
CA LEU A 223 -3.15 1.82 -21.08
C LEU A 223 -2.93 0.36 -21.50
N ASP A 224 -2.81 -0.51 -20.51
CA ASP A 224 -2.66 -1.95 -20.71
C ASP A 224 -3.93 -2.70 -20.27
N ALA A 225 -4.28 -3.73 -21.04
CA ALA A 225 -5.35 -4.66 -20.71
C ALA A 225 -4.86 -6.10 -20.90
N THR A 226 -5.07 -6.92 -19.88
CA THR A 226 -4.65 -8.33 -19.89
C THR A 226 -5.59 -9.18 -19.02
N PHE A 227 -5.46 -10.50 -19.11
CA PHE A 227 -6.19 -11.44 -18.26
C PHE A 227 -5.42 -12.74 -18.02
N MET A 228 -5.74 -13.43 -16.93
CA MET A 228 -5.26 -14.77 -16.61
C MET A 228 -6.38 -15.78 -16.90
N SER A 229 -6.14 -16.74 -17.79
CA SER A 229 -7.09 -17.80 -18.08
C SER A 229 -7.11 -18.82 -16.93
N VAL A 230 -8.22 -18.89 -16.19
CA VAL A 230 -8.40 -19.87 -15.12
C VAL A 230 -8.23 -21.30 -15.63
N LYS A 231 -8.67 -21.59 -16.87
CA LYS A 231 -8.50 -22.91 -17.50
C LYS A 231 -7.02 -23.23 -17.74
N ALA A 232 -6.26 -22.28 -18.30
CA ALA A 232 -4.83 -22.48 -18.55
C ALA A 232 -4.03 -22.60 -17.25
N LEU A 233 -4.36 -21.76 -16.26
CA LEU A 233 -3.73 -21.79 -14.95
C LEU A 233 -3.92 -23.13 -14.24
N ARG A 234 -5.15 -23.67 -14.20
CA ARG A 234 -5.44 -24.97 -13.58
C ARG A 234 -4.68 -26.10 -14.25
N LYS A 235 -4.72 -26.15 -15.59
CA LYS A 235 -3.96 -27.15 -16.37
C LYS A 235 -2.46 -27.06 -16.08
N PHE A 236 -1.90 -25.86 -16.08
CA PHE A 236 -0.48 -25.65 -15.76
C PHE A 236 -0.15 -26.16 -14.36
N LEU A 237 -0.95 -25.82 -13.35
CA LEU A 237 -0.73 -26.27 -11.96
C LEU A 237 -0.81 -27.79 -11.85
N GLU A 238 -1.76 -28.43 -12.52
CA GLU A 238 -1.86 -29.91 -12.60
C GLU A 238 -0.62 -30.55 -13.26
N GLU A 239 -0.02 -29.90 -14.26
CA GLU A 239 1.21 -30.37 -14.90
C GLU A 239 2.48 -30.16 -14.05
N GLN A 240 2.46 -29.24 -13.08
CA GLN A 240 3.63 -28.93 -12.23
C GLN A 240 3.63 -29.66 -10.88
N ILE A 241 2.51 -30.27 -10.49
CA ILE A 241 2.35 -31.06 -9.25
C ILE A 241 2.66 -32.53 -9.55
#